data_AF-A0A9X3F0I9-F1
#
_entry.id   AF-A0A9X3F0I9-F1
#
_cell.length_a   1.000
_cell.length_b   1.000
_cell.length_c   1.000
_cell.angle_alpha   90.00
_cell.angle_beta   90.00
_cell.angle_gamma   90.00
#
_symmetry.space_group_name_H-M   'P 1'
#
loop_
_entity.id
_entity.type
_entity.pdbx_description
1 polymer ?
#
loop_
_entity_poly.entity_id
_entity_poly.type
_entity_poly.pdbx_seq_one_letter_code
_entity_poly.pdbx_strand_id
1 'polypeptide(L)'
;MPDPPTEPEHLFRPHRDAITKQCKNPRGLGNALVVLRITIEETRIVRAEANISSEDSARQAAANCIETYLRTKVKVPTTYTGSRNFSYAF
;
A
#
# COMPACT_ATOMS: atom_id res chain seq x y z
N MET A 1 -15.05 -24.57 -9.47
CA MET A 1 -13.76 -23.96 -9.80
C MET A 1 -13.10 -23.62 -8.47
N PRO A 2 -11.87 -24.06 -8.17
CA PRO A 2 -11.19 -23.60 -6.98
C PRO A 2 -10.93 -22.10 -7.14
N ASP A 3 -11.40 -21.30 -6.20
CA ASP A 3 -10.98 -19.90 -6.04
C ASP A 3 -9.45 -19.85 -6.14
N PRO A 4 -8.87 -18.97 -6.99
CA PRO A 4 -7.42 -18.89 -7.09
C PRO A 4 -6.86 -18.61 -5.68
N PRO A 5 -5.90 -19.40 -5.20
CA PRO A 5 -5.31 -19.13 -3.93
C PRO A 5 -4.62 -17.76 -4.00
N THR A 6 -4.61 -17.11 -2.85
CA THR A 6 -3.63 -16.09 -2.42
C THR A 6 -4.16 -14.66 -2.51
N GLU A 7 -4.63 -14.19 -1.36
CA GLU A 7 -4.92 -12.79 -1.11
C GLU A 7 -3.70 -11.94 -1.48
N PRO A 8 -3.89 -10.82 -2.21
CA PRO A 8 -2.79 -9.94 -2.57
C PRO A 8 -2.03 -9.42 -1.36
N GLU A 9 -2.60 -9.52 -0.16
CA GLU A 9 -1.91 -9.32 1.12
C GLU A 9 -0.55 -10.02 1.18
N HIS A 10 -0.40 -11.24 0.66
CA HIS A 10 0.91 -11.94 0.65
C HIS A 10 1.98 -11.22 -0.19
N LEU A 11 1.58 -10.51 -1.24
CA LEU A 11 2.46 -9.73 -2.09
C LEU A 11 2.99 -8.51 -1.35
N PHE A 12 2.13 -7.84 -0.57
CA PHE A 12 2.42 -6.57 0.08
C PHE A 12 2.95 -6.72 1.53
N ARG A 13 2.64 -7.85 2.18
CA ARG A 13 3.07 -8.19 3.54
C ARG A 13 4.59 -8.10 3.77
N PRO A 14 5.48 -8.64 2.92
CA PRO A 14 6.93 -8.52 3.13
C PRO A 14 7.42 -7.09 2.96
N HIS A 15 6.69 -6.26 2.21
CA HIS A 15 7.02 -4.85 2.03
C HIS A 15 6.50 -3.99 3.17
N ARG A 16 5.55 -4.47 3.98
CA ARG A 16 4.90 -3.73 5.05
C ARG A 16 5.90 -3.23 6.10
N ASP A 17 6.83 -4.07 6.53
CA ASP A 17 7.93 -3.68 7.44
C ASP A 17 8.91 -2.69 6.79
N ALA A 18 9.26 -2.90 5.53
CA ALA A 18 10.16 -2.00 4.81
C ALA A 18 9.52 -0.62 4.60
N ILE A 19 8.23 -0.59 4.25
CA ILE A 19 7.41 0.60 4.09
C ILE A 19 7.28 1.34 5.41
N THR A 20 6.92 0.63 6.49
CA THR A 20 6.79 1.28 7.81
C THR A 20 8.15 1.80 8.27
N LYS A 21 9.26 1.11 8.01
CA LYS A 21 10.62 1.60 8.34
C LYS A 21 11.08 2.77 7.46
N GLN A 22 10.78 2.75 6.17
CA GLN A 22 11.27 3.75 5.20
C GLN A 22 10.35 4.98 5.13
N CYS A 23 9.06 4.79 5.30
CA CYS A 23 8.03 5.84 5.32
C CYS A 23 7.65 6.29 6.75
N LYS A 24 8.23 5.71 7.82
CA LYS A 24 8.26 6.29 9.18
C LYS A 24 9.07 7.59 9.15
N ASN A 25 8.46 8.70 8.73
CA ASN A 25 8.84 10.04 9.18
C ASN A 25 7.98 11.12 8.52
N PRO A 26 6.75 11.27 9.00
CA PRO A 26 6.38 12.60 9.45
C PRO A 26 5.94 12.56 10.93
N ARG A 27 6.46 13.49 11.73
CA ARG A 27 6.05 13.74 13.12
C ARG A 27 4.52 13.62 13.24
N GLY A 28 4.02 12.69 14.05
CA GLY A 28 2.58 12.55 14.35
C GLY A 28 1.91 11.22 13.96
N LEU A 29 2.58 10.30 13.26
CA LEU A 29 1.99 9.00 12.86
C LEU A 29 2.17 7.83 13.85
N GLY A 30 2.65 8.08 15.08
CA GLY A 30 2.86 6.99 16.05
C GLY A 30 1.55 6.28 16.40
N ASN A 31 1.39 5.04 15.94
CA ASN A 31 0.15 4.23 15.98
C ASN A 31 -0.94 4.63 14.98
N ALA A 32 -0.60 5.34 13.91
CA ALA A 32 -1.56 5.67 12.87
C ALA A 32 -1.75 4.48 11.91
N LEU A 33 -3.02 4.13 11.67
CA LEU A 33 -3.39 3.20 10.61
C LEU A 33 -3.63 3.96 9.31
N VAL A 34 -2.79 3.74 8.32
CA VAL A 34 -2.95 4.28 6.96
C VAL A 34 -3.55 3.18 6.10
N VAL A 35 -4.76 3.38 5.62
CA VAL A 35 -5.42 2.44 4.69
C VAL A 35 -5.28 2.97 3.28
N LEU A 36 -4.61 2.23 2.39
CA LEU A 36 -4.49 2.53 0.97
C LEU A 36 -5.29 1.57 0.11
N ARG A 37 -6.11 2.12 -0.77
CA ARG A 37 -6.72 1.41 -1.88
C ARG A 37 -5.73 1.35 -3.04
N ILE A 38 -5.14 0.19 -3.25
CA ILE A 38 -4.22 -0.07 -4.35
C ILE A 38 -5.01 -0.69 -5.50
N THR A 39 -4.93 -0.06 -6.67
CA THR A 39 -5.46 -0.59 -7.92
C THR A 39 -4.31 -1.14 -8.75
N ILE A 40 -4.48 -2.38 -9.19
CA ILE A 40 -3.52 -3.14 -9.97
C ILE A 40 -4.17 -3.42 -11.32
N GLU A 41 -3.51 -3.00 -12.39
CA GLU A 41 -3.91 -3.31 -13.77
C GLU A 41 -2.68 -3.80 -14.52
N GLU A 42 -2.85 -4.81 -15.39
CA GLU A 42 -1.80 -5.27 -16.30
C GLU A 42 -0.42 -5.46 -15.63
N THR A 43 -0.33 -6.16 -14.49
CA THR A 43 0.93 -6.42 -13.74
C THR A 43 1.58 -5.22 -13.05
N ARG A 44 0.92 -4.07 -13.00
CA ARG A 44 1.46 -2.86 -12.37
C ARG A 44 0.48 -2.22 -11.42
N ILE A 45 1.03 -1.55 -10.42
CA ILE A 45 0.26 -0.68 -9.53
C ILE A 45 0.00 0.62 -10.29
N VAL A 46 -1.24 0.82 -10.69
CA VAL A 46 -1.66 2.01 -11.43
C VAL A 46 -2.11 3.14 -10.53
N ARG A 47 -2.53 2.83 -9.30
CA ARG A 47 -3.04 3.82 -8.34
C ARG A 47 -2.91 3.32 -6.90
N ALA A 48 -2.51 4.18 -5.96
CA ALA A 48 -2.65 3.89 -4.53
C ALA A 48 -3.27 5.08 -3.80
N GLU A 49 -4.56 4.99 -3.47
CA GLU A 49 -5.29 6.07 -2.80
C GLU A 49 -5.37 5.80 -1.31
N ALA A 50 -4.81 6.68 -0.50
CA ALA A 50 -5.01 6.60 0.94
C ALA A 50 -6.39 7.16 1.31
N ASN A 51 -7.12 6.43 2.15
CA ASN A 51 -8.37 6.89 2.74
C ASN A 51 -8.04 7.80 3.92
N ILE A 52 -7.75 9.06 3.62
CA ILE A 52 -7.38 10.08 4.59
C ILE A 52 -8.07 11.39 4.30
N SER A 53 -8.56 12.03 5.36
CA SER A 53 -9.02 13.42 5.31
C SER A 53 -7.86 14.31 4.89
N SER A 54 -8.09 15.21 3.93
CA SER A 54 -7.08 16.08 3.32
C SER A 54 -6.31 16.98 4.29
N GLU A 55 -6.73 17.09 5.55
CA GLU A 55 -6.04 17.85 6.61
C GLU A 55 -4.88 17.07 7.27
N ASP A 56 -4.75 15.77 7.02
CA ASP A 56 -3.72 14.92 7.63
C ASP A 56 -2.47 14.83 6.74
N SER A 57 -1.71 15.92 6.68
CA SER A 57 -0.46 16.05 5.90
C SER A 57 0.55 14.94 6.19
N ALA A 58 0.57 14.43 7.43
CA ALA A 58 1.46 13.36 7.84
C ALA A 58 1.07 12.03 7.17
N ARG A 59 -0.21 11.64 7.25
CA ARG A 59 -0.69 10.45 6.56
C ARG A 59 -0.61 10.59 5.03
N GLN A 60 -0.78 11.79 4.49
CA GLN A 60 -0.64 12.02 3.05
C GLN A 60 0.80 11.87 2.56
N ALA A 61 1.78 12.35 3.32
CA ALA A 61 3.19 12.09 3.05
C ALA A 61 3.53 10.59 3.15
N ALA A 62 2.97 9.89 4.15
CA ALA A 62 3.12 8.44 4.25
C ALA A 62 2.49 7.72 3.05
N ALA A 63 1.28 8.10 2.65
CA ALA A 63 0.59 7.55 1.47
C ALA A 63 1.42 7.67 0.20
N ASN A 64 1.95 8.86 -0.09
CA ASN A 64 2.81 9.10 -1.25
C ASN A 64 4.10 8.27 -1.21
N CYS A 65 4.72 8.14 -0.03
CA CYS A 65 5.90 7.31 0.15
C CYS A 65 5.59 5.82 -0.08
N ILE A 66 4.45 5.33 0.44
CA ILE A 66 3.99 3.95 0.25
C ILE A 66 3.72 3.70 -1.24
N GLU A 67 2.99 4.58 -1.92
CA GLU A 67 2.74 4.46 -3.36
C GLU A 67 4.05 4.33 -4.14
N THR A 68 4.97 5.25 -3.91
CA THR A 68 6.27 5.30 -4.61
C THR A 68 7.07 4.03 -4.35
N TYR A 69 7.13 3.58 -3.10
CA TYR A 69 7.82 2.35 -2.73
C TYR A 69 7.23 1.15 -3.47
N LEU A 70 5.90 1.02 -3.44
CA LEU A 70 5.21 -0.11 -4.01
C LEU A 70 5.37 -0.19 -5.52
N ARG A 71 5.21 0.93 -6.23
CA ARG A 71 5.45 1.01 -7.68
C ARG A 71 6.89 0.67 -8.07
N THR A 72 7.84 0.89 -7.16
CA THR A 72 9.28 0.65 -7.42
C THR A 72 9.73 -0.75 -7.02
N LYS A 73 9.17 -1.31 -5.93
CA LYS A 73 9.68 -2.53 -5.28
C LYS A 73 8.77 -3.73 -5.45
N VAL A 74 7.47 -3.52 -5.63
CA VAL A 74 6.50 -4.61 -5.78
C VAL A 74 6.33 -4.94 -7.25
N LYS A 75 6.71 -6.16 -7.61
CA LYS A 75 6.36 -6.74 -8.91
C LYS A 75 5.03 -7.45 -8.76
N VAL A 76 4.01 -6.98 -9.48
CA VAL A 76 2.70 -7.61 -9.42
C VAL A 76 2.60 -8.71 -10.48
N PRO A 77 2.29 -9.96 -10.11
CA PRO A 77 2.11 -11.02 -11.10
C PRO A 77 0.93 -10.75 -12.03
N THR A 78 0.96 -11.30 -13.24
CA THR A 78 -0.13 -11.20 -14.24
C THR A 78 -1.46 -11.77 -13.75
N THR A 79 -1.41 -12.61 -12.72
CA THR A 79 -2.59 -13.21 -12.07
C THR A 79 -3.32 -12.27 -11.12
N TYR A 80 -2.75 -11.09 -10.82
CA TYR A 80 -3.37 -10.10 -9.93
C TYR A 80 -3.84 -8.88 -10.72
N THR A 81 -5.15 -8.70 -10.75
CA THR A 81 -5.81 -7.54 -11.37
C THR A 81 -6.99 -7.13 -10.49
N GLY A 82 -7.13 -5.83 -10.24
CA GLY A 82 -8.24 -5.28 -9.44
C GLY A 82 -7.77 -4.32 -8.35
N SER A 83 -8.74 -3.79 -7.60
CA SER A 83 -8.50 -2.87 -6.49
C SER A 83 -8.70 -3.54 -5.15
N ARG A 84 -7.75 -3.34 -4.22
CA ARG A 84 -7.82 -3.87 -2.84
C ARG A 84 -7.35 -2.83 -1.83
N ASN A 85 -7.89 -2.90 -0.62
CA ASN A 85 -7.45 -2.04 0.49
C ASN A 85 -6.35 -2.73 1.28
N PHE A 86 -5.32 -1.97 1.64
CA PHE A 86 -4.16 -2.42 2.38
C PHE A 86 -3.92 -1.48 3.55
N SER A 87 -3.88 -2.03 4.75
CA SER A 87 -3.68 -1.25 5.96
C SER A 87 -2.21 -1.32 6.38
N TYR A 88 -1.60 -0.18 6.66
CA TYR A 88 -0.23 -0.05 7.14
C TYR A 88 -0.27 0.66 8.50
N ALA A 89 0.27 0.01 9.52
CA ALA A 89 0.37 0.60 10.86
C ALA A 89 1.78 1.19 11.03
N PHE A 90 1.87 2.47 11.36
CA PHE A 90 3.12 3.21 11.53
C PHE A 90 3.53 3.36 13.01
#